data_AF-A0A651HQ76-F1
#
_entry.id   AF-A0A651HQ76-F1
#
_cell.length_a   1.000
_cell.length_b   1.000
_cell.length_c   1.000
_cell.angle_alpha   90.00
_cell.angle_beta   90.00
_cell.angle_gamma   90.00
#
_symmetry.space_group_name_H-M   'P 1'
#
loop_
_entity.id
_entity.type
_entity.pdbx_description
1 polymer ?
#
loop_
_entity_poly.entity_id
_entity_poly.type
_entity_poly.pdbx_seq_one_letter_code
_entity_poly.pdbx_strand_id
1 'polypeptide(L)'
;MVATLILPLSGQAQDRWAATPGPWTFLTEAGEVRLVTVVEGLEDPWSMAFLPDQPGDFLFTEKPGRLRIVGRTPGAALSPSGAGPPSTRRR
;
A
#
# COMPACT_ATOMS: atom_id res chain seq x y z
N MET A 1 42.55 15.53 -21.26
CA MET A 1 42.77 14.19 -20.64
C MET A 1 42.92 14.46 -19.15
N VAL A 2 42.01 14.10 -18.24
CA VAL A 2 41.27 12.84 -18.02
C VAL A 2 39.93 13.19 -17.34
N ALA A 3 38.83 12.56 -17.77
CA ALA A 3 37.53 12.64 -17.11
C ALA A 3 37.33 11.41 -16.23
N THR A 4 37.18 11.60 -14.91
CA THR A 4 36.82 10.52 -13.98
C THR A 4 35.32 10.62 -13.73
N LEU A 5 34.55 9.78 -14.44
CA LEU A 5 33.13 9.61 -14.17
C LEU A 5 32.97 8.47 -13.17
N ILE A 6 32.74 8.79 -11.90
CA ILE A 6 32.19 7.82 -10.94
C ILE A 6 30.70 7.75 -11.25
N LEU A 7 30.29 6.73 -12.00
CA LEU A 7 28.89 6.33 -12.04
C LEU A 7 28.61 5.61 -10.71
N PRO A 8 27.80 6.16 -9.78
CA PRO A 8 27.15 5.27 -8.85
C PRO A 8 26.25 4.37 -9.70
N LEU A 9 26.53 3.07 -9.67
CA LEU A 9 25.55 2.06 -10.00
C LEU A 9 24.45 2.16 -8.94
N SER A 10 23.60 3.17 -9.06
CA SER A 10 22.35 3.24 -8.33
C SER A 10 21.45 2.19 -8.96
N GLY A 11 21.58 0.95 -8.47
CA GLY A 11 20.49 -0.01 -8.52
C GLY A 11 19.32 0.59 -7.76
N GLN A 12 18.50 1.39 -8.44
CA GLN A 12 17.18 1.80 -7.97
C GLN A 12 16.18 1.21 -8.96
N ALA A 13 16.16 -0.12 -9.04
CA ALA A 13 14.92 -0.82 -9.33
C ALA A 13 14.00 -0.61 -8.12
N GLN A 14 13.48 0.60 -7.98
CA GLN A 14 12.31 0.87 -7.18
C GLN A 14 11.24 1.28 -8.18
N ASP A 15 10.74 0.31 -8.95
CA ASP A 15 9.36 0.37 -9.40
C ASP A 15 8.50 0.26 -8.15
N ARG A 16 8.46 1.38 -7.42
CA ARG A 16 7.51 1.68 -6.34
C ARG A 16 6.17 1.50 -7.04
N TRP A 17 5.43 0.42 -6.77
CA TRP A 17 4.18 0.06 -7.45
C TRP A 17 3.11 1.16 -7.37
N ALA A 18 3.33 2.29 -8.04
CA ALA A 18 2.51 3.47 -8.04
C ALA A 18 1.52 3.28 -9.18
N ALA A 19 0.47 2.52 -8.90
CA ALA A 19 -0.72 2.54 -9.73
C ALA A 19 -1.30 3.97 -9.66
N THR A 20 -1.54 4.62 -10.81
CA THR A 20 -2.14 5.96 -10.86
C THR A 20 -3.55 5.92 -10.26
N PRO A 21 -3.85 6.52 -9.10
CA PRO A 21 -5.17 6.36 -8.50
C PRO A 21 -6.27 6.80 -9.48
N GLY A 22 -7.19 5.90 -9.79
CA GLY A 22 -8.29 6.17 -10.70
C GLY A 22 -9.43 5.19 -10.47
N PRO A 23 -10.70 5.60 -10.67
CA PRO A 23 -11.74 4.62 -10.88
C PRO A 23 -11.56 4.06 -12.29
N TRP A 24 -10.85 2.93 -12.39
CA TRP A 24 -10.75 2.20 -13.65
C TRP A 24 -11.80 1.12 -13.72
N THR A 25 -12.38 0.95 -14.90
CA THR A 25 -13.31 -0.13 -15.18
C THR A 25 -12.70 -1.02 -16.27
N PHE A 26 -12.59 -2.30 -15.99
CA PHE A 26 -12.08 -3.32 -16.90
C PHE A 26 -13.21 -4.27 -17.28
N LEU A 27 -13.29 -4.63 -18.56
CA LEU A 27 -14.12 -5.74 -19.00
C LEU A 27 -13.28 -7.01 -18.91
N THR A 28 -13.80 -8.01 -18.20
CA THR A 28 -13.21 -9.34 -18.06
C THR A 28 -14.17 -10.38 -18.64
N GLU A 29 -13.70 -11.60 -18.87
CA GLU A 29 -14.58 -12.72 -19.27
C GLU A 29 -15.70 -12.98 -18.25
N ALA A 30 -15.46 -12.68 -16.96
CA ALA A 30 -16.43 -12.82 -15.87
C ALA A 30 -17.37 -11.60 -15.72
N GLY A 31 -17.20 -10.56 -16.55
CA GLY A 31 -17.97 -9.32 -16.50
C GLY A 31 -17.14 -8.09 -16.16
N GLU A 32 -17.82 -7.00 -15.82
CA GLU A 32 -17.20 -5.72 -15.52
C GLU A 32 -16.59 -5.69 -14.11
N VAL A 33 -15.33 -5.24 -14.01
CA VAL A 33 -14.59 -5.07 -12.76
C VAL A 33 -14.22 -3.61 -12.58
N ARG A 34 -14.58 -3.04 -11.42
CA ARG A 34 -14.20 -1.68 -11.03
C ARG A 34 -13.02 -1.73 -10.05
N LEU A 35 -11.89 -1.18 -10.46
CA LEU A 35 -10.71 -1.00 -9.63
C LEU A 35 -10.85 0.26 -8.79
N VAL A 36 -10.63 0.12 -7.49
CA VAL A 36 -10.69 1.21 -6.50
C VAL A 36 -9.49 1.15 -5.58
N THR A 37 -8.90 2.31 -5.30
CA THR A 37 -7.88 2.42 -4.27
C THR A 37 -8.52 2.40 -2.88
N VAL A 38 -8.21 1.39 -2.09
CA VAL A 38 -8.70 1.27 -0.70
C VAL A 38 -7.77 1.93 0.31
N VAL A 39 -6.47 1.98 0.03
CA VAL A 39 -5.46 2.58 0.92
C VAL A 39 -4.22 3.00 0.11
N GLU A 40 -3.56 4.07 0.55
CA GLU A 40 -2.30 4.56 -0.01
C GLU A 40 -1.24 4.70 1.09
N GLY A 41 0.03 4.74 0.69
CA GLY A 41 1.15 4.99 1.62
C GLY A 41 1.59 3.78 2.45
N LEU A 42 1.33 2.56 1.98
CA LEU A 42 1.97 1.35 2.48
C LEU A 42 3.41 1.25 1.92
N GLU A 43 4.33 0.73 2.72
CA GLU A 43 5.72 0.45 2.37
C GLU A 43 5.89 -1.06 2.21
N ASP A 44 6.10 -1.51 0.98
CA ASP A 44 6.24 -2.94 0.64
C ASP A 44 5.16 -3.83 1.29
N PRO A 45 3.88 -3.64 0.92
CA PRO A 45 2.79 -4.46 1.46
C PRO A 45 3.05 -5.94 1.16
N TRP A 46 2.96 -6.78 2.19
CA TRP A 46 3.27 -8.20 2.12
C TRP A 46 2.01 -9.07 2.09
N SER A 47 1.03 -8.76 2.94
CA SER A 47 -0.24 -9.49 3.03
C SER A 47 -1.40 -8.60 3.46
N MET A 48 -2.62 -9.09 3.25
CA MET A 48 -3.88 -8.45 3.62
C MET A 48 -4.87 -9.50 4.14
N ALA A 49 -5.66 -9.14 5.15
CA ALA A 49 -6.80 -9.93 5.63
C ALA A 49 -8.03 -9.05 5.85
N PHE A 50 -9.22 -9.60 5.60
CA PHE A 50 -10.49 -8.99 5.99
C PHE A 50 -10.70 -9.18 7.49
N LEU A 51 -11.13 -8.11 8.17
CA LEU A 51 -11.46 -8.20 9.59
C LEU A 51 -12.94 -8.59 9.78
N PRO A 52 -13.25 -9.47 10.75
CA PRO A 52 -14.61 -9.99 10.93
C PRO A 52 -15.53 -9.03 11.69
N ASP A 53 -14.97 -8.10 12.48
CA ASP A 53 -15.75 -7.25 13.39
C ASP A 53 -16.63 -6.24 12.65
N GLN A 54 -16.13 -5.67 11.56
CA GLN A 54 -16.86 -4.74 10.71
C GLN A 54 -16.62 -5.05 9.22
N PRO A 55 -17.69 -5.20 8.41
CA PRO A 55 -17.54 -5.45 6.98
C PRO A 55 -16.79 -4.31 6.27
N GLY A 56 -15.66 -4.65 5.65
CA GLY A 56 -14.85 -3.72 4.87
C GLY A 56 -13.67 -3.10 5.63
N ASP A 57 -13.37 -3.60 6.83
CA ASP A 57 -12.11 -3.33 7.50
C ASP A 57 -11.02 -4.33 7.07
N PHE A 58 -9.79 -3.85 7.00
CA PHE A 58 -8.64 -4.59 6.49
C PHE A 58 -7.47 -4.54 7.48
N LEU A 59 -6.75 -5.65 7.61
CA LEU A 59 -5.44 -5.72 8.23
C LEU A 59 -4.39 -5.88 7.14
N PHE A 60 -3.41 -4.98 7.09
CA PHE A 60 -2.24 -5.07 6.21
C PHE A 60 -0.98 -5.39 7.01
N THR A 61 -0.14 -6.25 6.45
CA THR A 61 1.23 -6.47 6.93
C THR A 61 2.22 -5.86 5.93
N GLU A 62 3.23 -5.16 6.43
CA GLU A 62 4.27 -4.51 5.62
C GLU A 62 5.62 -5.20 5.88
N LYS A 63 6.44 -5.37 4.83
CA LYS A 63 7.76 -6.01 4.93
C LYS A 63 8.68 -5.42 6.02
N PRO A 64 8.66 -4.10 6.31
CA PRO A 64 9.40 -3.53 7.44
C PRO A 64 8.94 -3.99 8.84
N GLY A 65 7.96 -4.89 8.93
CA GLY A 65 7.48 -5.48 10.19
C GLY A 65 6.32 -4.70 10.82
N ARG A 66 5.54 -3.95 10.03
CA ARG A 66 4.41 -3.16 10.52
C ARG A 66 3.08 -3.86 10.25
N LEU A 67 2.10 -3.58 11.11
CA LEU A 67 0.71 -4.00 11.00
C LEU A 67 -0.19 -2.76 10.98
N ARG A 68 -1.06 -2.63 9.98
CA ARG A 68 -1.97 -1.49 9.84
C ARG A 68 -3.42 -1.97 9.70
N ILE A 69 -4.32 -1.38 10.49
CA ILE A 69 -5.77 -1.54 10.32
C ILE A 69 -6.29 -0.37 9.50
N VAL A 70 -7.03 -0.65 8.44
CA VAL A 70 -7.61 0.35 7.54
C VAL A 70 -9.11 0.12 7.47
N GLY A 71 -9.89 1.17 7.79
CA GLY A 71 -11.33 1.14 7.66
C GLY A 71 -11.81 1.51 6.25
N ARG A 72 -13.10 1.29 5.98
CA ARG A 72 -13.74 1.40 4.65
C ARG A 72 -13.70 2.79 3.97
N THR A 73 -13.07 3.82 4.54
CA THR A 73 -13.00 5.14 3.87
C THR A 73 -12.10 5.04 2.63
N PRO A 74 -12.65 5.15 1.40
CA PRO A 74 -11.84 5.05 0.18
C PRO A 74 -10.81 6.17 0.14
N GLY A 75 -9.58 5.87 -0.30
CA GLY A 75 -8.51 6.87 -0.38
C GLY A 75 -8.03 7.39 0.99
N ALA A 76 -8.20 6.63 2.07
CA ALA A 76 -7.63 6.97 3.36
C ALA A 76 -6.10 7.03 3.26
N ALA A 77 -5.56 8.24 3.14
CA ALA A 77 -4.12 8.48 3.18
C ALA A 77 -3.62 8.19 4.60
N LEU A 78 -2.65 7.30 4.72
CA LEU A 78 -2.04 6.99 5.99
C LEU A 78 -1.02 8.07 6.34
N SER A 79 -1.05 8.59 7.56
CA SER A 79 -0.06 9.57 8.03
C SER A 79 1.37 9.01 7.92
N PRO A 80 2.37 9.85 7.57
CA PRO A 80 3.76 9.43 7.53
C PRO A 80 4.20 8.87 8.89
N SER A 81 5.03 7.83 8.84
CA SER A 81 5.32 6.95 9.97
C SER A 81 5.77 7.71 11.22
N GLY A 82 4.96 7.58 12.27
CA GLY A 82 5.22 8.07 13.61
C GLY A 82 4.47 7.24 14.65
N ALA A 83 4.49 5.91 14.57
CA ALA A 83 4.01 5.04 15.64
C ALA A 83 4.53 3.61 15.46
N GLY A 84 4.95 2.99 16.55
CA GLY A 84 5.30 1.57 16.64
C GLY A 84 4.07 0.65 16.48
N PRO A 85 4.14 -0.61 16.95
CA PRO A 85 3.04 -1.57 16.82
C PRO A 85 1.72 -0.99 17.37
N PRO A 86 0.55 -1.39 16.82
CA PRO A 86 -0.71 -0.71 17.07
C PRO A 86 -1.02 -0.62 18.57
N SER A 87 -1.46 0.56 19.01
CA SER A 87 -2.20 0.69 20.26
C SER A 87 -3.43 -0.19 20.16
N THR A 88 -3.50 -1.19 21.04
CA THR A 88 -4.68 -2.05 21.16
C THR A 88 -5.85 -1.15 21.55
N ARG A 89 -6.83 -1.00 20.65
CA ARG A 89 -8.11 -0.41 21.01
C ARG A 89 -8.83 -1.42 21.90
N ARG A 90 -8.61 -1.32 23.22
CA ARG A 90 -9.46 -2.02 24.18
C ARG A 90 -10.87 -1.41 24.11
N ARG A 91 -11.85 -2.30 24.07
CA ARG A 91 -13.27 -1.97 24.29
C ARG A 91 -13.46 -1.32 25.66
#